data_AF-A0A382N9A8-F1
#
_entry.id   AF-A0A382N9A8-F1
#
_cell.length_a   1.000
_cell.length_b   1.000
_cell.length_c   1.000
_cell.angle_alpha   90.00
_cell.angle_beta   90.00
_cell.angle_gamma   90.00
#
_symmetry.space_group_name_H-M   'P 1'
#
loop_
_entity.id
_entity.type
_entity.pdbx_description
1 polymer ?
#
loop_
_entity_poly.entity_id
_entity_poly.type
_entity_poly.pdbx_seq_one_letter_code
_entity_poly.pdbx_strand_id
1 'polypeptide(L)'
;MVRSFYKTKEWALWAYGGGAVLMLSIWMQVQMTVALNSWYGKFYALLQNSADYVEKPQEGILLFYQQLISLDYVRNGFEGDPSFLVIASPYVVLATLTSYFTSIYGLRWRQAMTWGYIPRWRSVEQEIEGASQRIQEDCNRFARIIESLGLQIVRAVMT
;
A
#
# COMPACT_ATOMS: atom_id res chain seq x y z
N MET A 1 -6.07 24.35 -3.34
CA MET A 1 -5.14 23.24 -3.07
C MET A 1 -5.44 22.01 -3.94
N VAL A 2 -6.55 21.30 -3.75
CA VAL A 2 -6.88 20.08 -4.54
C VAL A 2 -6.97 20.35 -6.06
N ARG A 3 -7.60 21.46 -6.47
CA ARG A 3 -7.69 21.84 -7.90
C ARG A 3 -6.31 22.01 -8.56
N SER A 4 -5.30 22.48 -7.84
CA SER A 4 -3.96 22.74 -8.39
C SER A 4 -3.24 21.46 -8.83
N PHE A 5 -3.62 20.31 -8.25
CA PHE A 5 -3.05 19.01 -8.60
C PHE A 5 -3.96 18.20 -9.53
N TYR A 6 -5.27 18.19 -9.28
CA TYR A 6 -6.21 17.38 -10.05
C TYR A 6 -6.80 18.07 -11.29
N LYS A 7 -6.76 19.41 -11.40
CA LYS A 7 -7.31 20.15 -12.57
C LYS A 7 -6.26 20.75 -13.50
N THR A 8 -4.97 20.57 -13.22
CA THR A 8 -3.89 21.15 -14.04
C THR A 8 -3.32 20.11 -15.00
N LYS A 9 -3.21 20.44 -16.29
CA LYS A 9 -2.74 19.49 -17.32
C LYS A 9 -1.34 18.92 -17.03
N GLU A 10 -0.46 19.73 -16.46
CA GLU A 10 0.91 19.34 -16.10
C GLU A 10 0.95 18.21 -15.07
N TRP A 11 0.00 18.19 -14.13
CA TRP A 11 -0.04 17.26 -13.01
C TRP A 11 -1.05 16.12 -13.20
N ALA A 12 -1.86 16.16 -14.27
CA ALA A 12 -2.94 15.21 -14.50
C ALA A 12 -2.45 13.75 -14.58
N LEU A 13 -1.32 13.50 -15.26
CA LEU A 13 -0.72 12.15 -15.32
C LEU A 13 -0.32 11.62 -13.94
N TRP A 14 0.27 12.47 -13.11
CA TRP A 14 0.61 12.10 -11.74
C TRP A 14 -0.63 11.91 -10.89
N ALA A 15 -1.57 12.86 -10.92
CA ALA A 15 -2.76 12.85 -10.09
C ALA A 15 -3.66 11.64 -10.38
N TYR A 16 -3.95 11.36 -11.64
CA TYR A 16 -4.84 10.26 -12.02
C TYR A 16 -4.09 8.94 -12.22
N GLY A 17 -2.96 8.96 -12.93
CA GLY A 17 -2.16 7.76 -13.19
C GLY A 17 -1.47 7.25 -11.93
N GLY A 18 -0.80 8.14 -11.18
CA GLY A 18 -0.20 7.78 -9.89
C GLY A 18 -1.24 7.37 -8.85
N GLY A 19 -2.40 8.04 -8.82
CA GLY A 19 -3.52 7.64 -7.97
C GLY A 19 -4.06 6.24 -8.32
N ALA A 20 -4.22 5.95 -9.61
CA ALA A 20 -4.66 4.63 -10.07
C ALA A 20 -3.64 3.53 -9.74
N VAL A 21 -2.34 3.80 -9.91
CA VAL A 21 -1.26 2.87 -9.52
C VAL A 21 -1.32 2.59 -8.01
N LEU A 22 -1.48 3.61 -7.17
CA LEU A 22 -1.61 3.41 -5.72
C LEU A 22 -2.84 2.59 -5.36
N MET A 23 -3.99 2.88 -5.96
CA MET A 23 -5.22 2.12 -5.73
C MET A 23 -5.05 0.64 -6.13
N LEU A 24 -4.46 0.38 -7.28
CA LEU A 24 -4.18 -0.97 -7.76
C LEU A 24 -3.18 -1.71 -6.86
N SER A 25 -2.13 -1.02 -6.41
CA SER A 25 -1.15 -1.58 -5.46
C SER A 25 -1.78 -1.95 -4.12
N ILE A 26 -2.65 -1.09 -3.57
CA ILE A 26 -3.37 -1.38 -2.33
C ILE A 26 -4.33 -2.56 -2.53
N TRP A 27 -5.07 -2.59 -3.64
CA TRP A 27 -5.96 -3.71 -3.95
C TRP A 27 -5.20 -5.05 -4.03
N MET A 28 -4.04 -5.09 -4.70
CA MET A 28 -3.18 -6.28 -4.74
C MET A 28 -2.69 -6.68 -3.35
N GLN A 29 -2.28 -5.73 -2.51
CA GLN A 29 -1.89 -6.02 -1.12
C GLN A 29 -3.03 -6.65 -0.31
N VAL A 30 -4.27 -6.16 -0.48
CA VAL A 30 -5.44 -6.75 0.19
C VAL A 30 -5.66 -8.19 -0.24
N GLN A 31 -5.57 -8.50 -1.55
CA GLN A 31 -5.70 -9.87 -2.05
C GLN A 31 -4.63 -10.80 -1.46
N MET A 32 -3.38 -10.32 -1.35
CA MET A 32 -2.30 -11.07 -0.71
C MET A 32 -2.55 -11.29 0.79
N THR A 33 -3.11 -10.31 1.50
CA THR A 33 -3.49 -10.47 2.92
C THR A 33 -4.61 -11.50 3.09
N VAL A 34 -5.60 -11.54 2.19
CA VAL A 34 -6.64 -12.58 2.22
C VAL A 34 -6.02 -13.97 1.98
N ALA A 35 -5.09 -14.09 1.03
CA ALA A 35 -4.37 -15.33 0.79
C ALA A 35 -3.54 -15.76 2.02
N LEU A 36 -2.85 -14.83 2.68
CA LEU A 36 -2.15 -15.08 3.95
C LEU A 36 -3.11 -15.55 5.05
N ASN A 37 -4.29 -14.94 5.17
CA ASN A 37 -5.29 -15.37 6.15
C ASN A 37 -5.79 -16.80 5.89
N SER A 38 -6.02 -17.16 4.62
CA SER A 38 -6.37 -18.54 4.25
C SER A 38 -5.25 -19.51 4.58
N TRP A 39 -4.00 -19.15 4.25
CA TRP A 39 -2.81 -19.91 4.61
C TRP A 39 -2.69 -20.10 6.12
N TYR A 40 -2.90 -19.05 6.92
CA TYR A 40 -2.88 -19.12 8.39
C TYR A 40 -3.85 -20.18 8.91
N GLY A 41 -5.08 -20.22 8.40
CA GLY A 41 -6.07 -21.23 8.79
C GLY A 41 -5.59 -22.65 8.52
N LYS A 42 -5.03 -22.91 7.32
CA LYS A 42 -4.51 -24.23 6.93
C LYS A 42 -3.29 -24.63 7.77
N PHE A 43 -2.38 -23.69 8.00
CA PHE A 43 -1.17 -23.91 8.78
C PHE A 43 -1.50 -24.27 10.23
N TYR A 44 -2.41 -23.53 10.88
CA TYR A 44 -2.83 -23.86 12.25
C TYR A 44 -3.63 -25.15 12.32
N ALA A 45 -4.45 -25.48 11.32
CA ALA A 45 -5.11 -26.78 11.25
C ALA A 45 -4.10 -27.94 11.17
N LEU A 46 -3.01 -27.77 10.40
CA LEU A 46 -1.92 -28.76 10.35
C LEU A 46 -1.25 -28.94 11.71
N LEU A 47 -1.00 -27.84 12.44
CA LEU A 47 -0.43 -27.91 13.79
C LEU A 47 -1.39 -28.56 14.80
N GLN A 48 -2.68 -28.25 14.70
CA GLN A 48 -3.71 -28.81 15.57
C GLN A 48 -3.87 -30.32 15.36
N ASN A 49 -3.81 -30.78 14.12
CA ASN A 49 -3.90 -32.20 13.75
C ASN A 49 -2.53 -32.89 13.74
N SER A 50 -1.53 -32.33 14.42
CA SER A 50 -0.18 -32.91 14.50
C SER A 50 -0.16 -34.31 15.14
N ALA A 51 -1.13 -34.61 16.00
CA ALA A 51 -1.31 -35.93 16.60
C ALA A 51 -1.54 -37.04 15.56
N ASP A 52 -2.16 -36.72 14.42
CA ASP A 52 -2.42 -37.68 13.33
C ASP A 52 -1.13 -38.15 12.64
N TYR A 53 -0.03 -37.40 12.82
CA TYR A 53 1.26 -37.69 12.22
C TYR A 53 2.25 -38.35 13.19
N VAL A 54 1.81 -38.78 14.38
CA VAL A 54 2.68 -39.42 15.38
C VAL A 54 3.29 -40.72 14.85
N GLU A 55 2.51 -41.52 14.12
CA GLU A 55 3.01 -42.77 13.51
C GLU A 55 3.89 -42.52 12.27
N LYS A 56 3.79 -41.32 11.67
CA LYS A 56 4.51 -40.93 10.45
C LYS A 56 5.08 -39.50 10.55
N PRO A 57 6.03 -39.26 11.45
CA PRO A 57 6.52 -37.91 11.76
C PRO A 57 7.18 -37.23 10.56
N GLN A 58 7.77 -38.01 9.65
CA GLN A 58 8.44 -37.49 8.45
C GLN A 58 7.44 -36.83 7.48
N GLU A 59 6.23 -37.38 7.32
CA GLU A 59 5.18 -36.81 6.46
C GLU A 59 4.68 -35.47 7.03
N GLY A 60 4.44 -35.40 8.34
CA GLY A 60 4.02 -34.16 9.00
C GLY A 60 5.06 -33.04 8.92
N ILE A 61 6.34 -33.36 9.11
CA ILE A 61 7.45 -32.41 8.99
C ILE A 61 7.56 -31.91 7.54
N LEU A 62 7.42 -32.79 6.55
CA LEU A 62 7.45 -32.40 5.14
C LEU A 62 6.32 -31.43 4.81
N LEU A 63 5.08 -31.73 5.23
CA LEU A 63 3.91 -30.85 5.04
C LEU A 63 4.12 -29.47 5.70
N PHE A 64 4.73 -29.44 6.88
CA PHE A 64 5.05 -28.19 7.58
C PHE A 64 6.02 -27.32 6.76
N TYR A 65 7.12 -27.89 6.27
CA TYR A 65 8.05 -27.17 5.41
C TYR A 65 7.43 -26.78 4.08
N GLN A 66 6.55 -27.61 3.51
CA GLN A 66 5.83 -27.27 2.30
C GLN A 66 4.96 -26.03 2.50
N GLN A 67 4.21 -25.96 3.60
CA GLN A 67 3.39 -24.79 3.92
C GLN A 67 4.24 -23.52 4.11
N LEU A 68 5.46 -23.62 4.64
CA LEU A 68 6.30 -22.44 4.90
C LEU A 68 7.10 -21.96 3.68
N ILE A 69 7.83 -22.86 3.01
CA ILE A 69 8.90 -22.49 2.07
C ILE A 69 8.79 -23.17 0.69
N SER A 70 7.73 -23.93 0.42
CA SER A 70 7.57 -24.56 -0.90
C SER A 70 7.46 -23.53 -2.02
N LEU A 71 8.03 -23.87 -3.18
CA LEU A 71 7.86 -23.13 -4.43
C LEU A 71 6.94 -23.86 -5.42
N ASP A 72 6.26 -24.92 -4.98
CA ASP A 72 5.49 -25.82 -5.86
C ASP A 72 4.34 -25.07 -6.55
N TYR A 73 3.67 -24.16 -5.84
CA TYR A 73 2.64 -23.30 -6.42
C TYR A 73 3.15 -22.54 -7.66
N VAL A 74 4.38 -22.01 -7.62
CA VAL A 74 4.96 -21.28 -8.74
C VAL A 74 5.45 -22.24 -9.84
N ARG A 75 6.07 -23.36 -9.45
CA ARG A 75 6.59 -24.38 -10.39
C ARG A 75 5.48 -25.06 -11.18
N ASN A 76 4.31 -25.24 -10.57
CA ASN A 76 3.14 -25.87 -11.18
C ASN A 76 2.26 -24.88 -11.96
N GLY A 77 2.70 -23.64 -12.18
CA GLY A 77 1.95 -22.67 -12.97
C GLY A 77 0.80 -21.98 -12.23
N PHE A 78 0.97 -21.70 -10.93
CA PHE A 78 -0.03 -21.07 -10.04
C PHE A 78 -1.22 -21.98 -9.70
N GLU A 79 -1.01 -23.29 -9.76
CA GLU A 79 -2.00 -24.29 -9.37
C GLU A 79 -1.69 -24.86 -7.98
N GLY A 80 -2.74 -25.02 -7.16
CA GLY A 80 -2.67 -25.54 -5.80
C GLY A 80 -2.60 -24.45 -4.74
N ASP A 81 -2.11 -24.82 -3.55
CA ASP A 81 -2.06 -23.93 -2.40
C ASP A 81 -0.71 -23.20 -2.32
N PRO A 82 -0.70 -21.85 -2.26
CA PRO A 82 0.52 -21.10 -2.10
C PRO A 82 1.10 -21.24 -0.69
N SER A 83 2.42 -21.40 -0.60
CA SER A 83 3.14 -21.39 0.67
C SER A 83 3.29 -19.97 1.21
N PHE A 84 3.61 -19.84 2.50
CA PHE A 84 3.88 -18.55 3.13
C PHE A 84 4.91 -17.72 2.35
N LEU A 85 6.05 -18.33 1.98
CA LEU A 85 7.13 -17.63 1.28
C LEU A 85 6.67 -17.08 -0.08
N VAL A 86 5.84 -17.83 -0.81
CA VAL A 86 5.34 -17.43 -2.13
C VAL A 86 4.39 -16.24 -2.05
N ILE A 87 3.64 -16.09 -0.96
CA ILE A 87 2.73 -14.96 -0.75
C ILE A 87 3.47 -13.77 -0.11
N ALA A 88 4.24 -14.02 0.94
CA ALA A 88 4.89 -13.00 1.75
C ALA A 88 5.99 -12.25 0.98
N SER A 89 6.78 -12.95 0.15
CA SER A 89 7.86 -12.32 -0.60
C SER A 89 7.38 -11.23 -1.58
N PRO A 90 6.41 -11.46 -2.50
CA PRO A 90 5.90 -10.39 -3.35
C PRO A 90 5.14 -9.34 -2.55
N TYR A 91 4.46 -9.72 -1.46
CA TYR A 91 3.78 -8.77 -0.58
C TYR A 91 4.73 -7.73 0.01
N VAL A 92 5.86 -8.17 0.59
CA VAL A 92 6.85 -7.25 1.17
C VAL A 92 7.42 -6.31 0.11
N VAL A 93 7.80 -6.85 -1.06
CA VAL A 93 8.31 -6.03 -2.18
C VAL A 93 7.28 -5.00 -2.61
N LEU A 94 6.03 -5.44 -2.83
CA LEU A 94 4.93 -4.56 -3.23
C LEU A 94 4.65 -3.49 -2.17
N ALA A 95 4.61 -3.85 -0.89
CA ALA A 95 4.37 -2.93 0.21
C ALA A 95 5.48 -1.87 0.31
N THR A 96 6.75 -2.27 0.18
CA THR A 96 7.89 -1.34 0.17
C THR A 96 7.82 -0.38 -1.01
N LEU A 97 7.57 -0.89 -2.23
CA LEU A 97 7.44 -0.06 -3.43
C LEU A 97 6.24 0.90 -3.33
N THR A 98 5.12 0.43 -2.77
CA THR A 98 3.92 1.25 -2.58
C THR A 98 4.19 2.36 -1.57
N SER A 99 4.85 2.06 -0.45
CA SER A 99 5.22 3.08 0.55
C SER A 99 6.15 4.16 -0.03
N TYR A 100 7.16 3.73 -0.78
CA TYR A 100 8.06 4.63 -1.50
C TYR A 100 7.30 5.50 -2.51
N PHE A 101 6.44 4.89 -3.33
CA PHE A 101 5.65 5.60 -4.34
C PHE A 101 4.65 6.58 -3.72
N THR A 102 3.97 6.20 -2.64
CA THR A 102 3.08 7.09 -1.86
C THR A 102 3.84 8.33 -1.39
N SER A 103 5.09 8.16 -0.95
CA SER A 103 5.93 9.27 -0.52
C SER A 103 6.24 10.22 -1.67
N ILE A 104 6.59 9.69 -2.85
CA ILE A 104 6.80 10.50 -4.07
C ILE A 104 5.51 11.20 -4.49
N TYR A 105 4.38 10.48 -4.51
CA TYR A 105 3.09 11.02 -4.88
C TYR A 105 2.69 12.19 -3.97
N GLY A 106 2.91 12.05 -2.66
CA GLY A 106 2.74 13.13 -1.68
C GLY A 106 3.65 14.33 -1.95
N LEU A 107 4.92 14.12 -2.30
CA LEU A 107 5.84 15.20 -2.66
C LEU A 107 5.41 15.94 -3.93
N ARG A 108 5.01 15.22 -4.98
CA ARG A 108 4.49 15.82 -6.22
C ARG A 108 3.22 16.62 -5.97
N TRP A 109 2.36 16.11 -5.11
CA TRP A 109 1.16 16.83 -4.70
C TRP A 109 1.49 18.15 -3.97
N ARG A 110 2.45 18.13 -3.03
CA ARG A 110 2.94 19.35 -2.37
C ARG A 110 3.54 20.34 -3.38
N GLN A 111 4.37 19.85 -4.30
CA GLN A 111 4.98 20.67 -5.34
C GLN A 111 3.91 21.38 -6.19
N ALA A 112 2.88 20.67 -6.64
CA ALA A 112 1.79 21.25 -7.43
C ALA A 112 0.99 22.31 -6.66
N MET A 113 0.78 22.10 -5.35
CA MET A 113 0.15 23.11 -4.51
C MET A 113 1.03 24.36 -4.40
N THR A 114 2.32 24.23 -4.13
CA THR A 114 3.25 25.37 -4.05
C THR A 114 3.25 26.18 -5.35
N TRP A 115 3.45 25.55 -6.51
CA TRP A 115 3.48 26.25 -7.80
C TRP A 115 2.14 26.86 -8.18
N GLY A 116 1.02 26.22 -7.82
CA GLY A 116 -0.30 26.80 -8.04
C GLY A 116 -0.61 28.03 -7.17
N TYR A 117 0.05 28.17 -6.02
CA TYR A 117 -0.16 29.30 -5.11
C TYR A 117 0.83 30.46 -5.31
N ILE A 118 2.05 30.20 -5.79
CA ILE A 118 3.07 31.25 -6.02
C ILE A 118 2.55 32.45 -6.84
N PRO A 119 1.89 32.27 -8.00
CA PRO A 119 1.39 33.40 -8.80
C PRO A 119 0.34 34.24 -8.07
N ARG A 120 -0.54 33.58 -7.30
CA ARG A 120 -1.60 34.23 -6.53
C ARG A 120 -1.08 34.95 -5.30
N TRP A 121 0.07 34.53 -4.79
CA TRP A 121 0.75 35.19 -3.69
C TRP A 121 1.57 36.41 -4.16
N ARG A 122 2.23 36.31 -5.32
CA ARG A 122 2.93 37.45 -5.95
C ARG A 122 2.02 38.63 -6.32
N SER A 123 0.71 38.40 -6.44
CA SER A 123 -0.28 39.44 -6.73
C SER A 123 -0.86 40.11 -5.47
N VAL A 124 -0.36 39.79 -4.27
CA VAL A 124 -0.85 40.38 -3.02
C VAL A 124 -0.06 41.66 -2.72
N GLU A 125 -0.76 42.78 -2.51
CA GLU A 125 -0.16 44.11 -2.33
C GLU A 125 0.51 44.30 -0.96
N GLN A 126 0.17 43.48 0.04
CA GLN A 126 0.74 43.55 1.39
C GLN A 126 1.68 42.37 1.65
N GLU A 127 2.88 42.65 2.15
CA GLU A 127 3.73 41.60 2.70
C GLU A 127 3.08 41.01 3.95
N ILE A 128 2.85 39.70 3.91
CA ILE A 128 2.34 38.92 5.04
C ILE A 128 3.54 38.18 5.63
N GLU A 129 3.92 38.55 6.85
CA GLU A 129 5.01 37.90 7.58
C GLU A 129 4.75 36.40 7.73
N GLY A 130 5.77 35.58 7.44
CA GLY A 130 5.67 34.12 7.53
C GLY A 130 4.81 33.46 6.45
N ALA A 131 4.44 34.16 5.37
CA ALA A 131 3.61 33.58 4.30
C ALA A 131 4.26 32.36 3.63
N SER A 132 5.59 32.36 3.45
CA SER A 132 6.33 31.22 2.89
C SER A 132 6.30 29.99 3.80
N GLN A 133 6.30 30.19 5.13
CA GLN A 133 6.15 29.14 6.13
C GLN A 133 4.72 28.58 6.12
N ARG A 134 3.70 29.45 6.14
CA ARG A 134 2.28 29.04 6.12
C ARG A 134 1.95 28.20 4.89
N ILE A 135 2.46 28.56 3.71
CA ILE A 135 2.25 27.77 2.48
C ILE A 135 2.82 26.35 2.64
N GLN A 136 3.99 26.18 3.25
CA GLN A 136 4.60 24.87 3.43
C GLN A 136 3.93 24.07 4.56
N GLU A 137 3.67 24.70 5.70
CA GLU A 137 3.05 24.08 6.87
C GLU A 137 1.59 23.69 6.61
N ASP A 138 0.79 24.55 5.99
CA ASP A 138 -0.61 24.27 5.68
C ASP A 138 -0.73 23.18 4.62
N CYS A 139 0.15 23.18 3.60
CA CYS A 139 0.19 22.09 2.62
C CYS A 139 0.55 20.75 3.26
N ASN A 140 1.48 20.74 4.22
CA ASN A 140 1.83 19.54 4.97
C ASN A 140 0.67 19.07 5.87
N ARG A 141 0.06 20.00 6.61
CA ARG A 141 -1.08 19.72 7.51
C ARG A 141 -2.27 19.19 6.73
N PHE A 142 -2.59 19.79 5.58
CA PHE A 142 -3.64 19.34 4.68
C PHE A 142 -3.36 17.94 4.11
N ALA A 143 -2.11 17.66 3.73
CA ALA A 143 -1.74 16.33 3.23
C ALA A 143 -1.97 15.23 4.28
N ARG A 144 -1.58 15.48 5.54
CA ARG A 144 -1.83 14.55 6.65
C ARG A 144 -3.31 14.34 6.95
N ILE A 145 -4.13 15.39 6.82
CA ILE A 145 -5.60 15.29 7.01
C ILE A 145 -6.23 14.40 5.92
N ILE A 146 -5.81 14.56 4.66
CA ILE A 146 -6.32 13.73 3.56
C ILE A 146 -5.87 12.28 3.70
N GLU A 147 -4.63 12.05 4.15
CA GLU A 147 -4.13 10.71 4.45
C GLU A 147 -4.94 10.04 5.57
N SER A 148 -5.20 10.75 6.68
CA SER A 148 -5.96 10.19 7.80
C SER A 148 -7.42 9.91 7.42
N LEU A 149 -8.07 10.82 6.69
CA LEU A 149 -9.43 10.63 6.17
C LEU A 149 -9.49 9.44 5.21
N GLY A 150 -8.55 9.34 4.28
CA GLY A 150 -8.48 8.22 3.34
C GLY A 150 -8.35 6.88 4.06
N LEU A 151 -7.49 6.81 5.07
CA LEU A 151 -7.27 5.61 5.87
C LEU A 151 -8.52 5.22 6.69
N GLN A 152 -9.26 6.20 7.21
CA GLN A 152 -10.54 5.98 7.89
C GLN A 152 -11.61 5.43 6.94
N ILE A 153 -11.74 6.00 5.73
CA ILE A 153 -12.71 5.54 4.72
C ILE A 153 -12.41 4.10 4.32
N VAL A 154 -11.14 3.78 4.02
CA VAL A 154 -10.73 2.42 3.65
C VAL A 154 -11.02 1.43 4.77
N ARG A 155 -10.72 1.78 6.03
CA ARG A 155 -11.07 0.92 7.18
C ARG A 155 -12.58 0.71 7.32
N ALA A 156 -13.39 1.76 7.14
CA ALA A 156 -14.83 1.67 7.24
C ALA A 156 -15.46 0.79 6.15
N VAL A 157 -14.82 0.67 4.98
CA VAL A 157 -15.28 -0.23 3.91
C VAL A 157 -14.82 -1.68 4.14
N MET A 158 -13.68 -1.88 4.81
CA MET A 158 -13.14 -3.21 5.12
C MET A 158 -13.65 -3.81 6.43
N THR A 159 -14.40 -3.05 7.23
CA THR A 159 -15.06 -3.51 8.46
C THR A 159 -16.54 -3.77 8.17
#